data_AF-A0A662W1T3-F1
#
_entry.id   AF-A0A662W1T3-F1
#
_cell.length_a   1.000
_cell.length_b   1.000
_cell.length_c   1.000
_cell.angle_alpha   90.00
_cell.angle_beta   90.00
_cell.angle_gamma   90.00
#
_symmetry.space_group_name_H-M   'P 1'
#
loop_
_entity.id
_entity.type
_entity.pdbx_description
1 polymer ?
#
loop_
_entity_poly.entity_id
_entity_poly.type
_entity_poly.pdbx_seq_one_letter_code
_entity_poly.pdbx_strand_id
1 'polypeptide(L)'
;MVKFLGSFLRCFKKGLLRYAEPSKEKSQESIKLAKEWLNEAIINFESGALRSALASAYLAVFHFARAILFRDGVREKSHYCVGVYLEKYVRQNLLEGKWIAFFDGIRSIRHGNALLRSTPIGSKIQHRYRREIHREDGKIAGNYLEGNSQFGNFSREINDFDSFGHRAR
;
A
#
# COMPACT_ATOMS: atom_id res chain seq x y z
N MET A 1 20.86 8.76 7.15
CA MET A 1 20.06 9.70 7.99
C MET A 1 19.72 11.01 7.29
N VAL A 2 20.70 11.75 6.74
CA VAL A 2 20.53 13.08 6.11
C VAL A 2 19.56 13.11 4.92
N LYS A 3 19.57 12.07 4.05
CA LYS A 3 18.75 12.04 2.82
C LYS A 3 17.23 12.12 3.07
N PHE A 4 16.71 11.42 4.07
CA PHE A 4 15.29 11.51 4.45
C PHE A 4 14.93 12.86 5.05
N LEU A 5 15.75 13.39 5.97
CA LEU A 5 15.42 14.66 6.59
C LEU A 5 15.35 15.75 5.51
N GLY A 6 16.25 15.67 4.52
CA GLY A 6 16.17 16.47 3.29
C GLY A 6 14.88 16.27 2.48
N SER A 7 14.49 15.03 2.15
CA SER A 7 13.28 14.76 1.35
C SER A 7 11.98 15.07 2.08
N PHE A 8 11.90 14.74 3.37
CA PHE A 8 10.77 15.00 4.26
C PHE A 8 10.51 16.50 4.39
N LEU A 9 11.53 17.29 4.78
CA LEU A 9 11.40 18.74 4.88
C LEU A 9 11.09 19.37 3.53
N ARG A 10 11.63 18.84 2.42
CA ARG A 10 11.33 19.32 1.07
C ARG A 10 9.86 19.14 0.70
N CYS A 11 9.23 18.04 1.09
CA CYS A 11 7.81 17.81 0.84
C CYS A 11 6.92 18.88 1.53
N PHE A 12 7.23 19.26 2.76
CA PHE A 12 6.53 20.34 3.46
C PHE A 12 6.86 21.73 2.90
N LYS A 13 8.15 22.04 2.68
CA LYS A 13 8.58 23.33 2.12
C LYS A 13 7.95 23.63 0.75
N LYS A 14 7.75 22.61 -0.08
CA LYS A 14 7.07 22.72 -1.38
C LYS A 14 5.54 22.68 -1.29
N GLY A 15 4.97 22.55 -0.09
CA GLY A 15 3.53 22.42 0.13
C GLY A 15 2.90 21.16 -0.48
N LEU A 16 3.72 20.13 -0.76
CA LEU A 16 3.31 18.80 -1.24
C LEU A 16 2.81 17.92 -0.09
N LEU A 17 3.28 18.19 1.12
CA LEU A 17 2.62 17.86 2.38
C LEU A 17 2.28 19.17 3.09
N ARG A 18 1.18 19.18 3.84
CA ARG A 18 0.75 20.31 4.64
C ARG A 18 0.25 19.82 5.98
N TYR A 19 0.51 20.60 7.02
CA TYR A 19 -0.16 20.38 8.30
C TYR A 19 -1.65 20.67 8.17
N ALA A 20 -2.43 19.93 8.92
CA ALA A 20 -3.88 19.97 9.04
C ALA A 20 -4.24 19.49 10.45
N GLU A 21 -5.53 19.58 10.80
CA GLU A 21 -6.00 18.98 12.04
C GLU A 21 -6.02 17.45 11.94
N PRO A 22 -5.46 16.73 12.93
CA PRO A 22 -5.66 15.30 13.09
C PRO A 22 -7.14 14.94 13.07
N SER A 23 -7.52 13.89 12.32
CA SER A 23 -8.91 13.42 12.29
C SER A 23 -8.97 11.91 12.26
N LYS A 24 -9.56 11.35 13.34
CA LYS A 24 -9.81 9.92 13.46
C LYS A 24 -10.86 9.47 12.45
N GLU A 25 -11.87 10.30 12.22
CA GLU A 25 -12.98 10.05 11.30
C GLU A 25 -12.45 9.88 9.88
N LYS A 26 -11.65 10.84 9.38
CA LYS A 26 -11.05 10.76 8.03
C LYS A 26 -10.06 9.61 7.88
N SER A 27 -9.36 9.27 8.96
CA SER A 27 -8.49 8.09 9.00
C SER A 27 -9.32 6.82 8.81
N GLN A 28 -10.38 6.65 9.59
CA GLN A 28 -11.29 5.50 9.51
C GLN A 28 -12.00 5.39 8.15
N GLU A 29 -12.45 6.51 7.59
CA GLU A 29 -13.00 6.57 6.24
C GLU A 29 -11.98 6.10 5.18
N SER A 30 -10.72 6.50 5.31
CA SER A 30 -9.67 6.02 4.40
C SER A 30 -9.37 4.54 4.58
N ILE A 31 -9.41 4.00 5.80
CA ILE A 31 -9.29 2.55 6.04
C ILE A 31 -10.44 1.79 5.40
N LYS A 32 -11.67 2.29 5.52
CA LYS A 32 -12.85 1.69 4.88
C LYS A 32 -12.68 1.64 3.36
N LEU A 33 -12.36 2.78 2.74
CA LEU A 33 -12.08 2.85 1.30
C LEU A 33 -10.94 1.93 0.88
N ALA A 34 -9.89 1.82 1.70
CA ALA A 34 -8.77 0.92 1.40
C ALA A 34 -9.20 -0.55 1.32
N LYS A 35 -10.10 -0.98 2.22
CA LYS A 35 -10.66 -2.34 2.22
C LYS A 35 -11.56 -2.59 1.01
N GLU A 36 -12.38 -1.61 0.63
CA GLU A 36 -13.21 -1.69 -0.58
C GLU A 36 -12.34 -1.84 -1.84
N TRP A 37 -11.28 -1.02 -1.98
CA TRP A 37 -10.32 -1.14 -3.09
C TRP A 37 -9.54 -2.44 -3.09
N LEU A 38 -9.23 -3.00 -1.91
CA LEU A 38 -8.58 -4.30 -1.82
C LEU A 38 -9.49 -5.42 -2.32
N ASN A 39 -10.77 -5.38 -1.95
CA ASN A 39 -11.77 -6.31 -2.46
C ASN A 39 -11.90 -6.22 -3.99
N GLU A 40 -11.97 -5.00 -4.53
CA GLU A 40 -11.95 -4.76 -5.97
C GLU A 40 -10.68 -5.32 -6.63
N ALA A 41 -9.52 -5.18 -5.99
CA ALA A 41 -8.28 -5.71 -6.53
C ALA A 41 -8.30 -7.24 -6.64
N ILE A 42 -8.89 -7.93 -5.65
CA ILE A 42 -9.05 -9.38 -5.63
C ILE A 42 -9.99 -9.82 -6.77
N ILE A 43 -11.18 -9.21 -6.88
CA ILE A 43 -12.15 -9.53 -7.95
C ILE A 43 -11.54 -9.33 -9.34
N ASN A 44 -10.82 -8.22 -9.55
CA ASN A 44 -10.15 -7.95 -10.82
C ASN A 44 -8.99 -8.93 -11.09
N PHE A 45 -8.34 -9.43 -10.04
CA PHE A 45 -7.27 -10.42 -10.20
C PHE A 45 -7.85 -11.78 -10.60
N GLU A 46 -8.89 -12.24 -9.92
CA GLU A 46 -9.57 -13.51 -10.16
C GLU A 46 -10.21 -13.56 -11.55
N SER A 47 -10.72 -12.44 -12.06
CA SER A 47 -11.26 -12.33 -13.42
C SER A 47 -10.18 -12.21 -14.51
N GLY A 48 -8.89 -12.18 -14.15
CA GLY A 48 -7.78 -12.01 -15.09
C GLY A 48 -7.59 -10.57 -15.60
N ALA A 49 -8.34 -9.60 -15.07
CA ALA A 49 -8.21 -8.18 -15.38
C ALA A 49 -7.00 -7.54 -14.67
N LEU A 50 -5.79 -8.04 -14.95
CA LEU A 50 -4.56 -7.73 -14.19
C LEU A 50 -4.22 -6.23 -14.11
N ARG A 51 -4.51 -5.44 -15.15
CA ARG A 51 -4.28 -3.99 -15.14
C ARG A 51 -5.21 -3.29 -14.14
N SER A 52 -6.48 -3.70 -14.11
CA SER A 52 -7.47 -3.20 -13.16
C SER A 52 -7.13 -3.66 -11.75
N ALA A 53 -6.73 -4.92 -11.58
CA ALA A 53 -6.29 -5.46 -10.29
C ALA A 53 -5.14 -4.64 -9.69
N LEU A 54 -4.14 -4.31 -10.50
CA LEU A 54 -3.01 -3.49 -10.07
C LEU A 54 -3.43 -2.06 -9.72
N ALA A 55 -4.34 -1.45 -10.50
CA ALA A 55 -4.85 -0.12 -10.21
C ALA A 55 -5.64 -0.07 -8.89
N SER A 56 -6.50 -1.07 -8.65
CA SER A 56 -7.26 -1.20 -7.41
C SER A 56 -6.35 -1.48 -6.22
N ALA A 57 -5.35 -2.36 -6.36
CA ALA A 57 -4.36 -2.62 -5.32
C ALA A 57 -3.55 -1.37 -4.98
N TYR A 58 -3.19 -0.56 -5.98
CA TYR A 58 -2.54 0.73 -5.76
C TYR A 58 -3.40 1.65 -4.89
N LEU A 59 -4.69 1.77 -5.21
CA LEU A 59 -5.63 2.61 -4.46
C LEU A 59 -5.80 2.11 -3.03
N ALA A 60 -5.89 0.80 -2.82
CA ALA A 60 -5.96 0.20 -1.49
C ALA A 60 -4.78 0.64 -0.61
N VAL A 61 -3.54 0.45 -1.09
CA VAL A 61 -2.33 0.82 -0.32
C VAL A 61 -2.24 2.33 -0.11
N PHE A 62 -2.60 3.12 -1.13
CA PHE A 62 -2.64 4.58 -1.00
C PHE A 62 -3.60 5.04 0.09
N HIS A 63 -4.80 4.48 0.16
CA HIS A 63 -5.79 4.84 1.18
C HIS A 63 -5.39 4.37 2.58
N PHE A 64 -4.75 3.20 2.72
CA PHE A 64 -4.13 2.77 3.98
C PHE A 64 -3.03 3.74 4.44
N ALA A 65 -2.13 4.13 3.54
CA ALA A 65 -1.10 5.11 3.84
C ALA A 65 -1.69 6.47 4.22
N ARG A 66 -2.74 6.91 3.51
CA ARG A 66 -3.43 8.18 3.78
C ARG A 66 -4.12 8.21 5.14
N ALA A 67 -4.60 7.07 5.63
CA ALA A 67 -5.16 6.98 6.98
C ALA A 67 -4.15 7.42 8.05
N ILE A 68 -2.88 7.01 7.92
CA ILE A 68 -1.80 7.42 8.81
C ILE A 68 -1.60 8.95 8.74
N LEU A 69 -1.62 9.53 7.54
CA LEU A 69 -1.48 10.98 7.37
C LEU A 69 -2.64 11.74 8.02
N PHE A 70 -3.89 11.30 7.86
CA PHE A 70 -5.05 11.94 8.50
C PHE A 70 -5.02 11.83 10.02
N ARG A 71 -4.60 10.68 10.56
CA ARG A 71 -4.39 10.51 12.00
C ARG A 71 -3.36 11.51 12.52
N ASP A 72 -2.31 11.78 11.75
CA ASP A 72 -1.23 12.66 12.17
C ASP A 72 -1.48 14.16 11.89
N GLY A 73 -2.62 14.51 11.29
CA GLY A 73 -2.88 15.90 10.89
C GLY A 73 -2.02 16.34 9.71
N VAL A 74 -1.82 15.47 8.72
CA VAL A 74 -1.08 15.78 7.50
C VAL A 74 -1.99 15.57 6.30
N ARG A 75 -1.97 16.54 5.38
CA ARG A 75 -2.65 16.46 4.10
C ARG A 75 -1.63 16.36 2.96
N GLU A 76 -1.80 15.37 2.11
CA GLU A 76 -0.99 15.15 0.92
C GLU A 76 -1.52 15.87 -0.32
N LYS A 77 -0.58 16.28 -1.18
CA LYS A 77 -0.81 16.69 -2.58
C LYS A 77 0.09 15.92 -3.55
N SER A 78 0.88 14.97 -3.06
CA SER A 78 1.82 14.19 -3.84
C SER A 78 1.89 12.77 -3.31
N HIS A 79 1.64 11.79 -4.18
CA HIS A 79 1.69 10.37 -3.81
C HIS A 79 3.12 9.93 -3.47
N TYR A 80 4.14 10.56 -4.06
CA TYR A 80 5.54 10.34 -3.67
C TYR A 80 5.78 10.77 -2.22
N CYS A 81 5.28 11.94 -1.83
CA CYS A 81 5.49 12.46 -0.48
C CYS A 81 4.76 11.63 0.60
N VAL A 82 3.75 10.84 0.24
CA VAL A 82 3.14 9.86 1.16
C VAL A 82 4.16 8.79 1.56
N GLY A 83 4.88 8.19 0.61
CA GLY A 83 5.93 7.21 0.90
C GLY A 83 7.06 7.80 1.74
N VAL A 84 7.52 9.00 1.37
CA VAL A 84 8.51 9.76 2.15
C VAL A 84 8.03 10.03 3.58
N TYR A 85 6.74 10.34 3.77
CA TYR A 85 6.20 10.56 5.11
C TYR A 85 6.22 9.29 5.96
N LEU A 86 5.85 8.15 5.37
CA LEU A 86 5.81 6.86 6.07
C LEU A 86 7.21 6.34 6.48
N GLU A 87 8.30 6.77 5.84
CA GLU A 87 9.67 6.44 6.30
C GLU A 87 9.93 6.87 7.77
N LYS A 88 9.18 7.85 8.29
CA LYS A 88 9.17 8.21 9.72
C LYS A 88 8.83 7.00 10.60
N TYR A 89 7.82 6.23 10.21
CA TYR A 89 7.34 5.06 10.96
C TYR A 89 8.31 3.88 10.86
N VAL A 90 8.99 3.74 9.73
CA VAL A 90 10.05 2.72 9.57
C VAL A 90 11.19 2.97 10.56
N ARG A 91 11.59 4.23 10.74
CA ARG A 91 12.67 4.61 11.68
C ARG A 91 12.29 4.41 13.13
N GLN A 92 11.00 4.52 13.43
CA GLN A 92 10.45 4.26 14.75
C GLN A 92 10.25 2.76 14.99
N ASN A 93 10.59 1.89 14.02
CA ASN A 93 10.30 0.46 14.02
C ASN A 93 8.80 0.14 14.19
N LEU A 94 7.94 1.07 13.76
CA LEU A 94 6.48 0.91 13.80
C LEU A 94 5.91 0.44 12.45
N LEU A 95 6.73 0.46 11.39
CA LEU A 95 6.36 -0.03 10.07
C LEU A 95 7.56 -0.73 9.44
N GLU A 96 7.36 -1.90 8.84
CA GLU A 96 8.47 -2.54 8.11
C GLU A 96 8.80 -1.79 6.81
N GLY A 97 10.09 -1.64 6.51
CA GLY A 97 10.55 -0.96 5.28
C GLY A 97 10.05 -1.58 3.98
N LYS A 98 9.70 -2.88 4.01
CA LYS A 98 9.10 -3.59 2.86
C LYS A 98 7.80 -2.95 2.38
N TRP A 99 7.03 -2.33 3.27
CA TRP A 99 5.77 -1.68 2.92
C TRP A 99 5.97 -0.39 2.12
N ILE A 100 7.04 0.36 2.42
CA ILE A 100 7.45 1.53 1.62
C ILE A 100 7.91 1.08 0.24
N ALA A 101 8.76 0.04 0.18
CA ALA A 101 9.25 -0.51 -1.07
C ALA A 101 8.10 -1.04 -1.94
N PHE A 102 7.11 -1.70 -1.32
CA PHE A 102 5.90 -2.14 -2.00
C PHE A 102 5.08 -0.96 -2.54
N PHE A 103 4.80 0.06 -1.71
CA PHE A 103 4.07 1.26 -2.11
C PHE A 103 4.74 2.01 -3.27
N ASP A 104 6.06 2.18 -3.22
CA ASP A 104 6.81 2.82 -4.31
C ASP A 104 6.87 1.95 -5.57
N GLY A 105 6.99 0.64 -5.41
CA GLY A 105 6.94 -0.31 -6.52
C GLY A 105 5.61 -0.23 -7.26
N ILE A 106 4.48 -0.36 -6.55
CA ILE A 106 3.15 -0.32 -7.16
C ILE A 106 2.82 1.07 -7.73
N ARG A 107 3.29 2.16 -7.09
CA ARG A 107 3.21 3.52 -7.64
C ARG A 107 3.95 3.64 -8.97
N SER A 108 5.18 3.11 -9.03
CA SER A 108 6.01 3.14 -10.23
C SER A 108 5.38 2.34 -11.38
N ILE A 109 4.83 1.15 -11.10
CA ILE A 109 4.16 0.33 -12.13
C ILE A 109 2.90 1.04 -12.67
N ARG A 110 2.12 1.72 -11.81
CA ARG A 110 0.97 2.55 -12.26
C ARG A 110 1.40 3.69 -13.19
N HIS A 111 2.50 4.36 -12.89
CA HIS A 111 3.00 5.49 -13.70
C HIS A 111 3.71 5.00 -14.97
N GLY A 112 4.36 3.84 -14.90
CA GLY A 112 5.06 3.18 -16.00
C GLY A 112 4.21 2.06 -16.59
N ASN A 113 3.17 2.40 -17.36
CA ASN A 113 2.38 1.46 -18.18
C ASN A 113 3.25 0.63 -19.18
N ALA A 114 4.57 0.84 -19.26
CA ALA A 114 5.50 0.09 -20.09
C ALA A 114 6.10 -1.18 -19.44
N LEU A 115 6.07 -1.33 -18.10
CA LEU A 115 6.85 -2.36 -17.39
C LEU A 115 6.10 -3.67 -17.09
N LEU A 116 4.79 -3.74 -17.34
CA LEU A 116 4.03 -4.98 -17.16
C LEU A 116 4.47 -6.07 -18.16
N ARG A 117 5.07 -5.69 -19.29
CA ARG A 117 5.59 -6.61 -20.31
C ARG A 117 7.05 -7.03 -20.09
N SER A 118 7.85 -6.30 -19.30
CA SER A 118 9.32 -6.43 -19.33
C SER A 118 10.00 -6.61 -17.97
N THR A 119 9.26 -6.68 -16.85
CA THR A 119 9.88 -6.94 -15.55
C THR A 119 9.94 -8.43 -15.20
N PRO A 120 11.01 -8.91 -14.55
CA PRO A 120 11.11 -10.26 -14.00
C PRO A 120 9.98 -10.61 -13.03
N ILE A 121 9.31 -9.61 -12.42
CA ILE A 121 8.20 -9.80 -11.49
C ILE A 121 6.89 -10.04 -12.25
N GLY A 122 6.57 -9.24 -13.29
CA GLY A 122 5.40 -9.47 -14.13
C GLY A 122 5.48 -10.79 -14.90
N SER A 123 6.67 -11.13 -15.40
CA SER A 123 6.93 -12.42 -16.04
C SER A 123 6.97 -13.58 -15.04
N LYS A 124 7.48 -13.42 -13.80
CA LYS A 124 7.38 -14.47 -12.76
C LYS A 124 5.96 -14.69 -12.27
N ILE A 125 5.15 -13.64 -12.15
CA ILE A 125 3.73 -13.75 -11.80
C ILE A 125 2.98 -14.46 -12.95
N GLN A 126 3.21 -14.07 -14.21
CA GLN A 126 2.62 -14.77 -15.37
C GLN A 126 3.13 -16.21 -15.56
N HIS A 127 4.44 -16.48 -15.40
CA HIS A 127 5.02 -17.82 -15.58
C HIS A 127 4.74 -18.79 -14.43
N ARG A 128 4.59 -18.29 -13.19
CA ARG A 128 4.17 -19.10 -12.05
C ARG A 128 2.70 -19.48 -12.21
N TYR A 129 1.84 -18.51 -12.57
CA TYR A 129 0.42 -18.73 -12.82
C TYR A 129 0.15 -19.66 -14.02
N ARG A 130 0.86 -19.49 -15.15
CA ARG A 130 0.73 -20.37 -16.32
C ARG A 130 1.18 -21.82 -16.05
N ARG A 131 2.10 -22.06 -15.12
CA ARG A 131 2.53 -23.42 -14.73
C ARG A 131 1.58 -24.09 -13.74
N GLU A 132 0.81 -23.32 -12.98
CA GLU A 132 -0.15 -23.82 -11.98
C GLU A 132 -1.52 -24.12 -12.62
N ILE A 133 -1.99 -23.30 -13.58
CA ILE A 133 -3.23 -23.58 -14.33
C ILE A 133 -3.14 -24.88 -15.15
N HIS A 134 -1.98 -25.19 -15.75
CA HIS A 134 -1.82 -26.46 -16.50
C HIS A 134 -1.60 -27.70 -15.63
N ARG A 135 -1.52 -27.55 -14.29
CA ARG A 135 -1.39 -28.69 -13.36
C ARG A 135 -2.69 -29.03 -12.63
N GLU A 136 -3.67 -28.14 -12.62
CA GLU A 136 -4.80 -28.24 -11.69
C GLU A 136 -6.14 -27.84 -12.31
N ASP A 137 -6.54 -28.55 -13.37
CA ASP A 137 -7.91 -28.59 -13.87
C ASP A 137 -8.89 -29.27 -12.88
N GLY A 138 -8.87 -28.94 -11.57
CA GLY A 138 -9.96 -29.44 -10.74
C GLY A 138 -10.09 -29.13 -9.26
N LYS A 139 -9.10 -28.61 -8.50
CA LYS A 139 -9.24 -28.66 -7.02
C LYS A 139 -8.72 -27.51 -6.15
N ILE A 140 -8.26 -26.37 -6.67
CA ILE A 140 -7.74 -25.30 -5.79
C ILE A 140 -8.54 -23.99 -5.91
N ALA A 141 -9.78 -24.02 -5.41
CA ALA A 141 -10.43 -22.82 -4.85
C ALA A 141 -10.33 -22.78 -3.30
N GLY A 142 -9.95 -23.91 -2.66
CA GLY A 142 -9.99 -24.05 -1.19
C GLY A 142 -8.75 -23.54 -0.43
N ASN A 143 -7.56 -23.58 -1.05
CA ASN A 143 -6.31 -23.41 -0.28
C ASN A 143 -5.57 -22.08 -0.51
N TYR A 144 -6.02 -21.22 -1.43
CA TYR A 144 -5.48 -19.85 -1.53
C TYR A 144 -5.90 -18.95 -0.35
N LEU A 145 -6.89 -19.38 0.44
CA LEU A 145 -7.39 -18.68 1.63
C LEU A 145 -6.51 -18.87 2.88
N GLU A 146 -5.61 -19.87 2.92
CA GLU A 146 -4.65 -20.04 4.04
C GLU A 146 -3.43 -19.09 3.93
N GLY A 147 -3.26 -18.40 2.80
CA GLY A 147 -2.16 -17.47 2.54
C GLY A 147 -2.42 -16.01 2.92
N ASN A 148 -3.41 -15.73 3.77
CA ASN A 148 -3.88 -14.39 4.16
C ASN A 148 -2.93 -13.62 5.11
N SER A 149 -1.61 -13.74 4.91
CA SER A 149 -0.61 -13.27 5.88
C SER A 149 -0.01 -11.89 5.57
N GLN A 150 0.06 -11.40 4.34
CA GLN A 150 0.76 -10.13 4.07
C GLN A 150 -0.16 -8.89 4.16
N PHE A 151 -1.28 -8.86 3.45
CA PHE A 151 -2.23 -7.74 3.55
C PHE A 151 -2.97 -7.72 4.89
N GLY A 152 -3.24 -8.90 5.46
CA GLY A 152 -3.77 -9.05 6.82
C GLY A 152 -2.81 -8.50 7.88
N ASN A 153 -1.49 -8.69 7.72
CA ASN A 153 -0.48 -8.12 8.62
C ASN A 153 -0.30 -6.61 8.39
N PHE A 154 -0.35 -6.11 7.16
CA PHE A 154 -0.34 -4.65 6.91
C PHE A 154 -1.56 -3.96 7.51
N SER A 155 -2.76 -4.53 7.35
CA SER A 155 -3.96 -4.02 8.00
C SER A 155 -3.92 -4.18 9.52
N ARG A 156 -3.35 -5.27 10.06
CA ARG A 156 -3.14 -5.43 11.52
C ARG A 156 -2.15 -4.43 12.07
N GLU A 157 -0.99 -4.25 11.45
CA GLU A 157 -0.01 -3.23 11.80
C GLU A 157 -0.67 -1.84 11.80
N ILE A 158 -1.48 -1.51 10.78
CA ILE A 158 -2.24 -0.25 10.69
C ILE A 158 -3.35 -0.14 11.74
N ASN A 159 -4.07 -1.22 12.06
CA ASN A 159 -5.13 -1.20 13.08
C ASN A 159 -4.55 -1.18 14.52
N ASP A 160 -3.42 -1.84 14.75
CA ASP A 160 -2.70 -1.87 16.03
C ASP A 160 -2.08 -0.51 16.36
N PHE A 161 -1.89 0.38 15.38
CA PHE A 161 -1.50 1.78 15.62
C PHE A 161 -2.51 2.58 16.47
N ASP A 162 -3.78 2.20 16.52
CA ASP A 162 -4.76 2.84 17.42
C ASP A 162 -4.40 2.63 18.91
N SER A 163 -3.63 1.58 19.23
CA SER A 163 -3.18 1.27 20.60
C SER A 163 -1.90 2.04 21.02
N PHE A 164 -1.15 2.62 20.07
CA PHE A 164 0.07 3.38 20.36
C PHE A 164 -0.18 4.87 20.69
N GLY A 165 -1.40 5.37 20.46
CA GLY A 165 -1.81 6.76 20.75
C GLY A 165 -1.79 7.17 22.23
N HIS A 166 -1.44 6.26 23.14
CA HIS A 166 -1.27 6.55 24.57
C HIS A 166 0.18 6.72 25.05
N ARG A 167 1.20 6.57 24.18
CA ARG A 167 2.62 6.71 24.60
C ARG A 167 3.42 7.81 23.89
N ALA A 168 2.76 8.66 23.10
CA ALA A 168 3.42 9.76 22.40
C ALA A 168 2.82 11.13 22.76
N ARG A 169 2.64 11.37 24.06
CA ARG A 169 2.53 12.71 24.64
C ARG A 169 3.70 12.92 25.58
#